data_AF-A0A1R1C4F3-F1
#
_entry.id   AF-A0A1R1C4F3-F1
#
_cell.length_a   1.000
_cell.length_b   1.000
_cell.length_c   1.000
_cell.angle_alpha   90.00
_cell.angle_beta   90.00
_cell.angle_gamma   90.00
#
_symmetry.space_group_name_H-M   'P 1'
#
loop_
_entity.id
_entity.type
_entity.pdbx_description
1 polymer ?
#
loop_
_entity_poly.entity_id
_entity_poly.type
_entity_poly.pdbx_seq_one_letter_code
_entity_poly.pdbx_strand_id
1 'polypeptide(L)'
;MQIIHRLTVVSNPTRVFEVGTEIEGREVIEIKQVGTEYEDHIHSEIHVMDGDGQLITSVENAPVIVDWKTIAEDGPAPVNEK
;
A
#
# COMPACT_ATOMS: atom_id res chain seq x y z
N MET A 1 9.57 9.21 4.66
CA MET A 1 8.76 8.61 3.58
C MET A 1 7.27 8.41 3.97
N GLN A 2 6.33 8.63 3.05
CA GLN A 2 4.90 8.24 3.21
C GLN A 2 4.64 6.93 2.47
N ILE A 3 3.90 6.01 3.11
CA ILE A 3 3.51 4.72 2.53
C ILE A 3 2.00 4.51 2.66
N ILE A 4 1.42 3.69 1.79
CA ILE A 4 0.09 3.12 2.03
C ILE A 4 0.27 2.03 3.09
N HIS A 5 -0.27 2.27 4.29
CA HIS A 5 -0.16 1.30 5.38
C HIS A 5 -1.28 0.27 5.33
N ARG A 6 -2.49 0.73 5.00
CA ARG A 6 -3.68 -0.12 4.92
C ARG A 6 -4.56 0.29 3.73
N LEU A 7 -5.09 -0.71 3.06
CA LEU A 7 -6.03 -0.60 1.95
C LEU A 7 -7.31 -1.35 2.31
N THR A 8 -8.43 -0.64 2.34
CA THR A 8 -9.76 -1.25 2.49
C THR A 8 -10.48 -1.18 1.15
N VAL A 9 -10.76 -2.34 0.55
CA VAL A 9 -11.58 -2.45 -0.66
C VAL A 9 -13.04 -2.47 -0.24
N VAL A 10 -13.81 -1.50 -0.74
CA VAL A 10 -15.24 -1.35 -0.43
C VAL A 10 -16.02 -2.39 -1.23
N SER A 11 -16.03 -3.62 -0.71
CA SER A 11 -16.67 -4.81 -1.29
C SER A 11 -17.53 -5.54 -0.26
N ASN A 12 -18.28 -6.56 -0.71
CA ASN A 12 -19.04 -7.46 0.17
C ASN A 12 -18.69 -8.95 -0.12
N PRO A 13 -17.94 -9.63 0.77
CA PRO A 13 -17.36 -9.11 2.00
C PRO A 13 -16.26 -8.07 1.74
N THR A 14 -16.05 -7.16 2.69
CA THR A 14 -14.96 -6.17 2.63
C THR A 14 -13.62 -6.88 2.69
N ARG A 15 -12.68 -6.48 1.84
CA ARG A 15 -11.29 -6.96 1.88
C ARG A 15 -10.38 -5.87 2.45
N VAL A 16 -9.47 -6.26 3.33
CA VAL A 16 -8.49 -5.37 3.94
C VAL A 16 -7.10 -5.95 3.71
N PHE A 17 -6.18 -5.09 3.29
CA PHE A 17 -4.77 -5.40 3.13
C PHE A 17 -3.96 -4.43 3.97
N GLU A 18 -2.98 -4.92 4.73
CA GLU A 18 -2.19 -4.08 5.64
C GLU A 18 -0.73 -4.54 5.63
N VAL A 19 0.20 -3.58 5.55
CA VAL A 19 1.64 -3.85 5.58
C VAL A 19 2.03 -4.52 6.90
N GLY A 20 2.79 -5.62 6.82
CA GLY A 20 3.18 -6.46 7.95
C GLY A 20 2.18 -7.56 8.31
N THR A 21 1.11 -7.73 7.52
CA THR A 21 0.19 -8.88 7.65
C THR A 21 0.52 -9.98 6.64
N GLU A 22 0.00 -11.19 6.87
CA GLU A 22 0.24 -12.35 6.02
C GLU A 22 -1.04 -12.75 5.25
N ILE A 23 -0.88 -13.08 3.97
CA ILE A 23 -1.95 -13.57 3.08
C ILE A 23 -1.43 -14.82 2.38
N GLU A 24 -2.06 -15.96 2.63
CA GLU A 24 -1.69 -17.25 2.01
C GLU A 24 -0.20 -17.61 2.18
N GLY A 25 0.38 -17.32 3.34
CA GLY A 25 1.81 -17.58 3.62
C GLY A 25 2.77 -16.52 3.07
N ARG A 26 2.27 -15.42 2.51
CA ARG A 26 3.08 -14.32 1.97
C ARG A 26 2.87 -13.05 2.78
N GLU A 27 3.95 -12.49 3.31
CA GLU A 27 3.93 -11.24 4.05
C GLU A 27 3.71 -10.06 3.08
N VAL A 28 2.79 -9.16 3.42
CA VAL A 28 2.55 -7.91 2.69
C VAL A 28 3.61 -6.90 3.09
N ILE A 29 4.52 -6.58 2.18
CA ILE A 29 5.62 -5.64 2.43
C ILE A 29 5.35 -4.26 1.82
N GLU A 30 4.66 -4.21 0.69
CA GLU A 30 4.38 -2.96 -0.01
C GLU A 30 2.94 -2.94 -0.56
N ILE A 31 2.28 -1.80 -0.42
CA ILE A 31 1.05 -1.47 -1.13
C ILE A 31 1.31 -0.20 -1.93
N LYS A 32 1.09 -0.22 -3.25
CA LYS A 32 1.38 0.92 -4.12
C LYS A 32 0.32 1.15 -5.19
N GLN A 33 0.02 2.42 -5.48
CA GLN A 33 -0.84 2.82 -6.58
C GLN A 33 -0.03 2.86 -7.88
N VAL A 34 -0.48 2.11 -8.88
CA VAL A 34 0.17 1.97 -10.19
C VAL A 34 -0.77 2.30 -11.35
N GLY A 35 -1.97 2.78 -11.03
CA GLY A 35 -2.95 3.24 -12.02
C GLY A 35 -2.42 4.37 -12.92
N THR A 36 -3.09 4.58 -14.04
CA THR A 36 -2.72 5.56 -15.07
C THR A 36 -3.93 6.37 -15.49
N GLU A 37 -3.74 7.67 -15.70
CA GLU A 37 -4.73 8.56 -16.32
C GLU A 37 -4.53 8.57 -17.83
N TYR A 38 -5.60 8.31 -18.58
CA TYR A 38 -5.67 8.42 -20.04
C TYR A 38 -6.51 9.64 -20.41
N GLU A 39 -6.51 10.02 -21.69
CA GLU A 39 -7.24 11.21 -22.16
C GLU A 39 -8.76 11.12 -21.92
N ASP A 40 -9.30 9.90 -21.94
CA ASP A 40 -10.74 9.63 -21.89
C ASP A 40 -11.20 8.89 -20.62
N HIS A 41 -10.28 8.32 -19.83
CA HIS A 41 -10.60 7.58 -18.62
C HIS A 41 -9.44 7.50 -17.64
N ILE A 42 -9.73 7.05 -16.41
CA ILE A 42 -8.73 6.73 -15.40
C ILE A 42 -8.76 5.23 -15.15
N HIS A 43 -7.62 4.56 -15.28
CA HIS A 43 -7.44 3.18 -14.82
C HIS A 43 -6.86 3.21 -13.40
N SER A 44 -7.69 2.85 -12.42
CA SER A 44 -7.26 2.77 -11.02
C SER A 44 -6.74 1.38 -10.72
N GLU A 45 -5.48 1.30 -10.28
CA GLU A 45 -4.86 0.01 -9.92
C GLU A 45 -3.94 0.17 -8.70
N ILE A 46 -4.08 -0.77 -7.77
CA ILE A 46 -3.25 -0.87 -6.57
C ILE A 46 -2.68 -2.27 -6.47
N HIS A 47 -1.37 -2.37 -6.32
CA HIS A 47 -0.64 -3.62 -6.12
C HIS A 47 -0.39 -3.85 -4.63
N VAL A 48 -0.63 -5.08 -4.19
CA VAL A 48 -0.22 -5.61 -2.88
C VAL A 48 0.91 -6.60 -3.13
N MET A 49 2.08 -6.35 -2.58
CA MET A 49 3.34 -7.03 -2.93
C MET A 49 3.98 -7.69 -1.72
N ASP A 50 4.73 -8.77 -1.97
CA ASP A 50 5.57 -9.40 -0.95
C ASP A 50 7.01 -8.87 -0.92
N GLY A 51 7.82 -9.45 -0.03
CA GLY A 51 9.23 -9.08 0.16
C GLY A 51 10.16 -9.42 -1.01
N ASP A 52 9.75 -10.33 -1.89
CA ASP A 52 10.49 -10.68 -3.11
C ASP A 52 10.09 -9.80 -4.30
N GLY A 53 9.24 -8.79 -4.07
CA GLY A 53 8.70 -7.91 -5.11
C GLY A 53 7.71 -8.62 -6.04
N GLN A 54 7.10 -9.71 -5.58
CA GLN A 54 6.09 -10.45 -6.33
C GLN A 54 4.69 -9.95 -5.96
N LEU A 55 3.78 -9.92 -6.95
CA LEU A 55 2.39 -9.55 -6.74
C LEU A 55 1.69 -10.61 -5.87
N ILE A 56 1.06 -10.19 -4.78
CA ILE A 56 0.13 -11.01 -3.99
C ILE A 56 -1.26 -10.89 -4.62
N THR A 57 -1.74 -9.65 -4.83
CA THR A 57 -3.00 -9.36 -5.52
C THR A 57 -2.97 -7.94 -6.11
N SER A 58 -3.75 -7.72 -7.16
CA SER A 58 -4.12 -6.38 -7.63
C SER A 58 -5.54 -6.03 -7.20
N VAL A 59 -5.80 -4.74 -7.02
CA VAL A 59 -7.15 -4.17 -6.89
C VAL A 59 -7.32 -3.19 -8.04
N GLU A 60 -8.22 -3.54 -8.97
CA GLU A 60 -8.42 -2.78 -10.21
C GLU A 60 -9.83 -2.21 -10.25
N ASN A 61 -9.93 -0.91 -10.53
CA ASN A 61 -11.18 -0.18 -10.76
C ASN A 61 -12.23 -0.39 -9.65
N ALA A 62 -11.78 -0.55 -8.40
CA ALA A 62 -12.63 -0.75 -7.23
C ALA A 62 -12.60 0.48 -6.31
N PRO A 63 -13.71 0.81 -5.65
CA PRO A 63 -13.72 1.83 -4.60
C PRO A 63 -12.87 1.35 -3.42
N VAL A 64 -11.96 2.22 -2.97
CA VAL A 64 -11.02 1.92 -1.89
C VAL A 64 -10.93 3.07 -0.88
N ILE A 65 -10.61 2.72 0.37
CA ILE A 65 -10.13 3.65 1.39
C ILE A 65 -8.65 3.36 1.60
N VAL A 66 -7.81 4.39 1.50
CA VAL A 66 -6.36 4.30 1.61
C VAL A 66 -5.91 5.02 2.87
N ASP A 67 -5.36 4.27 3.83
CA ASP A 67 -4.79 4.81 5.06
C ASP A 67 -3.27 4.95 4.89
N TRP A 68 -2.79 6.18 4.96
CA TRP A 68 -1.38 6.53 4.81
C TRP A 68 -0.66 6.55 6.16
N LYS A 69 0.62 6.18 6.17
CA LYS A 69 1.50 6.31 7.34
C LYS A 69 2.81 6.98 6.95
N THR A 70 3.22 7.95 7.76
CA THR A 70 4.57 8.52 7.67
C THR A 70 5.52 7.63 8.47
N ILE A 71 6.55 7.12 7.81
CA ILE A 71 7.67 6.43 8.45
C ILE A 71 8.90 7.34 8.43
N ALA A 72 9.59 7.37 9.57
CA ALA A 72 10.86 8.05 9.70
C ALA A 72 11.90 7.31 8.86
N GLU A 73 12.72 8.06 8.13
CA GLU A 73 13.96 7.54 7.57
C GLU A 73 14.98 7.53 8.70
N ASP A 74 15.71 6.43 8.88
CA ASP A 74 16.78 6.35 9.87
C ASP A 74 17.83 7.43 9.58
N GLY A 75 17.88 8.43 10.45
CA GLY A 75 18.91 9.46 10.50
C GLY A 75 19.60 9.41 11.86
N PRO A 76 20.82 9.95 11.99
CA PRO A 76 21.46 10.07 13.29
C PRO A 76 20.54 10.81 14.26
N ALA A 77 20.41 10.30 15.48
CA ALA A 77 19.62 10.93 16.52
C ALA A 77 20.03 12.41 16.66
N PRO A 78 19.07 13.34 16.81
CA PRO A 78 19.39 14.75 16.94
C PRO A 78 20.33 14.95 18.14
N VAL A 79 21.51 15.54 17.89
CA VAL A 79 22.42 15.93 18.95
C VAL A 79 21.79 17.15 19.64
N ASN A 80 21.32 16.96 20.87
CA ASN A 80 20.91 18.09 21.71
C ASN A 80 22.15 18.92 22.05
N GLU A 81 22.39 20.00 21.30
CA GLU A 81 23.31 21.06 21.73
C GLU A 81 22.65 21.77 22.93
N LYS A 82 23.27 21.61 24.10
CA LYS A 82 22.90 22.30 25.33
C LYS A 82 23.45 23.71 25.35
#